data_AF-A0A3M7PAC8-F1
#
_entry.id   AF-A0A3M7PAC8-F1
#
_cell.length_a   1.000
_cell.length_b   1.000
_cell.length_c   1.000
_cell.angle_alpha   90.00
_cell.angle_beta   90.00
_cell.angle_gamma   90.00
#
_symmetry.space_group_name_H-M   'P 1'
#
loop_
_entity.id
_entity.type
_entity.pdbx_description
1 polymer ?
#
loop_
_entity_poly.entity_id
_entity_poly.type
_entity_poly.pdbx_seq_one_letter_code
_entity_poly.pdbx_strand_id
1 'polypeptide(L)'
;MSLIEELSTHFDDDSEALDPRIQQELERLNQASSDINKMENELEDAKNLFNTTRNRQLQRLEFLQKKFGSCIVKSKPYYEALKITEKLRSETQKAVQEYQKAYSLYKTAKETLSVAENNLSGEIPDVWQEHMSTTITKINMSKKMVDQAEENHRQKTAEFQSSEERCLIFEKDLKKYIIKSQPYYEEKNRWNVQTEAQKARIDELERALTDAKVTYKEAMKNLSNISEQIHEKRSAEKRGLKKSPSRESGVGSENPNDYVESLN
;
A
#
# COMPACT_ATOMS: atom_id res chain seq x y z
N MET A 1 10.19 62.41 26.58
CA MET A 1 10.86 61.83 25.39
C MET A 1 11.84 60.77 25.90
N SER A 2 11.31 59.69 26.46
CA SER A 2 12.04 58.76 27.32
C SER A 2 11.60 57.33 26.99
N LEU A 3 12.57 56.47 26.70
CA LEU A 3 12.55 55.01 26.68
C LEU A 3 11.55 54.26 25.77
N ILE A 4 10.55 54.92 25.18
CA ILE A 4 9.56 54.28 24.30
C ILE A 4 9.97 54.34 22.82
N GLU A 5 10.80 55.30 22.42
CA GLU A 5 11.32 55.39 21.03
C GLU A 5 12.53 54.49 20.76
N GLU A 6 13.29 54.06 21.79
CA GLU A 6 14.46 53.18 21.60
C GLU A 6 14.13 51.68 21.58
N LEU A 7 12.91 51.27 21.95
CA LEU A 7 12.43 49.88 21.77
C LEU A 7 11.67 49.67 20.46
N SER A 8 11.39 50.74 19.71
CA SER A 8 10.63 50.67 18.46
C SER A 8 11.51 50.43 17.21
N THR A 9 12.84 50.41 17.34
CA THR A 9 13.77 50.24 16.21
C THR A 9 14.32 48.80 16.08
N HIS A 10 13.65 47.79 16.65
CA HIS A 10 14.05 46.38 16.48
C HIS A 10 12.92 45.44 16.05
N PHE A 11 11.83 45.97 15.48
CA PHE A 11 10.72 45.19 14.96
C PHE A 11 10.32 45.54 13.51
N ASP A 12 11.15 46.30 12.80
CA ASP A 12 10.94 46.61 11.39
C ASP A 12 12.16 46.13 10.59
N ASP A 13 12.19 44.84 10.22
CA ASP A 13 12.67 44.32 8.91
C ASP A 13 12.59 42.77 8.86
N ASP A 14 11.40 42.20 9.03
CA ASP A 14 11.18 40.75 8.82
C ASP A 14 9.90 40.52 7.98
N SER A 15 9.63 41.43 7.04
CA SER A 15 8.78 41.13 5.87
C SER A 15 9.59 40.37 4.81
N GLU A 16 10.45 39.46 5.24
CA GLU A 16 11.11 38.48 4.37
C GLU A 16 10.01 37.53 3.91
N ALA A 17 9.75 37.45 2.61
CA ALA A 17 8.74 36.54 2.07
C ALA A 17 8.91 35.15 2.69
N LEU A 18 7.83 34.59 3.29
CA LEU A 18 7.80 33.24 3.85
C LEU A 18 8.53 32.29 2.90
N ASP A 19 9.56 31.59 3.40
CA ASP A 19 10.33 30.64 2.58
C ASP A 19 9.33 29.72 1.87
N PRO A 20 9.35 29.63 0.52
CA PRO A 20 8.35 28.89 -0.24
C PRO A 20 8.26 27.42 0.19
N ARG A 21 9.31 26.87 0.80
CA ARG A 21 9.33 25.52 1.39
C ARG A 21 8.48 25.41 2.65
N ILE A 22 8.39 26.46 3.47
CA ILE A 22 7.49 26.52 4.62
C ILE A 22 6.05 26.49 4.13
N GLN A 23 5.72 27.28 3.11
CA GLN A 23 4.36 27.32 2.56
C GLN A 23 3.92 25.95 2.02
N GLN A 24 4.80 25.26 1.29
CA GLN A 24 4.54 23.91 0.76
C GLN A 24 4.30 22.89 1.89
N GLU A 25 5.13 22.89 2.93
CA GLU A 25 4.97 21.92 4.03
C GLU A 25 3.76 22.24 4.93
N LEU A 26 3.39 23.51 5.07
CA LEU A 26 2.14 23.90 5.75
C LEU A 26 0.90 23.45 4.97
N GLU A 27 0.91 23.56 3.65
CA GLU A 27 -0.17 23.04 2.80
C GLU A 27 -0.26 21.52 2.93
N ARG A 28 0.87 20.81 2.88
CA ARG A 28 0.95 19.36 3.10
C ARG A 28 0.42 18.96 4.47
N LEU A 29 0.76 19.71 5.52
CA LEU A 29 0.31 19.48 6.89
C LEU A 29 -1.21 19.70 7.02
N ASN A 30 -1.74 20.78 6.47
CA ASN A 30 -3.17 21.09 6.50
C ASN A 30 -3.97 20.01 5.76
N GLN A 31 -3.49 19.57 4.60
CA GLN A 31 -4.10 18.48 3.84
C GLN A 31 -4.09 17.18 4.66
N ALA A 32 -2.93 16.79 5.21
CA ALA A 32 -2.82 15.59 6.05
C ALA A 32 -3.71 15.67 7.31
N SER A 33 -3.86 16.84 7.92
CA SER A 33 -4.75 17.05 9.08
C SER A 33 -6.22 16.89 8.69
N SER A 34 -6.63 17.47 7.56
CA SER A 34 -7.98 17.28 7.00
C SER A 34 -8.26 15.82 6.69
N ASP A 35 -7.30 15.12 6.08
CA ASP A 35 -7.42 13.71 5.74
C ASP A 35 -7.50 12.83 6.99
N ILE A 36 -6.73 13.12 8.04
CA ILE A 36 -6.84 12.44 9.34
C ILE A 36 -8.27 12.56 9.89
N ASN A 37 -8.79 13.78 10.00
CA ASN A 37 -10.14 14.01 10.54
C ASN A 37 -11.21 13.29 9.72
N LYS A 38 -11.10 13.34 8.39
CA LYS A 38 -12.02 12.65 7.49
C LYS A 38 -11.96 11.14 7.68
N MET A 39 -10.78 10.55 7.67
CA MET A 39 -10.60 9.10 7.80
C MET A 39 -11.01 8.60 9.18
N GLU A 40 -10.81 9.38 10.25
CA GLU A 40 -11.26 9.05 11.60
C GLU A 40 -12.78 8.96 11.68
N ASN A 41 -13.49 9.96 11.13
CA ASN A 41 -14.95 9.96 11.08
C ASN A 41 -15.48 8.78 10.24
N GLU A 42 -14.94 8.57 9.03
CA GLU A 42 -15.36 7.46 8.17
C GLU A 42 -15.08 6.09 8.81
N LEU A 43 -13.97 5.95 9.54
CA LEU A 43 -13.61 4.74 10.24
C LEU A 43 -14.56 4.44 11.39
N GLU A 44 -14.95 5.45 12.16
CA GLU A 44 -15.95 5.32 13.22
C GLU A 44 -17.32 4.90 12.64
N ASP A 45 -17.77 5.56 11.58
CA ASP A 45 -19.01 5.21 10.89
C ASP A 45 -18.98 3.77 10.35
N ALA A 46 -17.87 3.36 9.73
CA ALA A 46 -17.69 2.01 9.22
C ALA A 46 -17.70 0.96 10.35
N LYS A 47 -17.04 1.24 11.48
CA LYS A 47 -17.04 0.36 12.67
C LYS A 47 -18.44 0.25 13.28
N ASN A 48 -19.17 1.36 13.39
CA ASN A 48 -20.55 1.37 13.88
C ASN A 48 -21.46 0.55 12.98
N LEU A 49 -21.40 0.77 11.66
CA LEU A 49 -22.16 0.02 10.67
C LEU A 49 -21.85 -1.49 10.74
N PHE A 50 -20.57 -1.86 10.87
CA PHE A 50 -20.16 -3.25 11.03
C PHE A 50 -20.77 -3.89 12.28
N ASN A 51 -20.71 -3.20 13.42
CA ASN A 51 -21.29 -3.68 14.67
C ASN A 51 -22.80 -3.87 14.58
N THR A 52 -23.53 -2.90 14.03
CA THR A 52 -24.98 -3.01 13.80
C THR A 52 -25.33 -4.16 12.86
N THR A 53 -24.58 -4.30 11.77
CA THR A 53 -24.77 -5.39 10.79
C THR A 53 -24.52 -6.75 11.44
N ARG A 54 -23.44 -6.89 12.20
CA ARG A 54 -23.08 -8.11 12.94
C ARG A 54 -24.13 -8.50 13.97
N ASN A 55 -24.67 -7.54 14.72
CA ASN A 55 -25.74 -7.81 15.70
C ASN A 55 -27.01 -8.33 15.00
N ARG A 56 -27.38 -7.71 13.87
CA ARG A 56 -28.52 -8.17 13.06
C ARG A 56 -28.28 -9.57 12.49
N GLN A 57 -27.07 -9.85 12.00
CA GLN A 57 -26.66 -11.18 11.56
C GLN A 57 -26.82 -12.22 12.69
N LEU A 58 -26.30 -11.94 13.88
CA LEU A 58 -26.36 -12.87 15.02
C LEU A 58 -27.81 -13.21 15.38
N GLN A 59 -28.66 -12.20 15.56
CA GLN A 59 -30.08 -12.39 15.87
C GLN A 59 -30.78 -13.22 14.79
N ARG A 60 -30.51 -12.92 13.52
CA ARG A 60 -31.16 -13.59 12.40
C ARG A 60 -30.71 -15.06 12.28
N LEU A 61 -29.41 -15.32 12.40
CA LEU A 61 -28.89 -16.69 12.38
C LEU A 61 -29.34 -17.50 13.58
N GLU A 62 -29.47 -16.89 14.76
CA GLU A 62 -30.03 -17.54 15.95
C GLU A 62 -31.50 -17.94 15.74
N PHE A 63 -32.31 -17.06 15.14
CA PHE A 63 -33.70 -17.37 14.77
C PHE A 63 -33.78 -18.58 13.83
N LEU A 64 -32.95 -18.62 12.79
CA LEU A 64 -32.92 -19.74 11.85
C LEU A 64 -32.38 -21.03 12.50
N GLN A 65 -31.41 -20.91 13.41
CA GLN A 65 -30.89 -22.03 14.18
C GLN A 65 -31.97 -22.65 15.08
N LYS A 66 -32.78 -21.83 15.76
CA LYS A 66 -33.92 -22.29 16.56
C LYS A 66 -34.97 -23.00 15.69
N LYS A 67 -35.24 -22.47 14.49
CA LYS A 67 -36.26 -23.01 13.58
C LYS A 67 -35.82 -24.31 12.87
N PHE A 68 -34.54 -24.43 12.50
CA PHE A 68 -34.06 -25.50 11.61
C PHE A 68 -32.86 -26.29 12.15
N GLY A 69 -32.51 -26.16 13.43
CA GLY A 69 -31.26 -26.66 14.01
C GLY A 69 -30.89 -28.11 13.67
N SER A 70 -31.85 -29.05 13.78
CA SER A 70 -31.60 -30.46 13.42
C SER A 70 -31.27 -30.66 11.94
N CYS A 71 -31.93 -29.91 11.04
CA CYS A 71 -31.66 -29.97 9.61
C CYS A 71 -30.30 -29.35 9.28
N ILE A 72 -29.95 -28.23 9.92
CA ILE A 72 -28.65 -27.56 9.76
C ILE A 72 -27.49 -28.51 10.10
N VAL A 73 -27.55 -29.15 11.27
CA VAL A 73 -26.50 -30.10 11.71
C VAL A 73 -26.37 -31.27 10.73
N LYS A 74 -27.50 -31.85 10.30
CA LYS A 74 -27.50 -33.00 9.39
C LYS A 74 -27.06 -32.66 7.97
N SER A 75 -27.35 -31.45 7.48
CA SER A 75 -26.89 -31.00 6.15
C SER A 75 -25.46 -30.47 6.14
N LYS A 76 -24.82 -30.28 7.31
CA LYS A 76 -23.49 -29.69 7.41
C LYS A 76 -22.41 -30.36 6.53
N PRO A 77 -22.32 -31.70 6.45
CA PRO A 77 -21.32 -32.36 5.60
C PRO A 77 -21.47 -32.01 4.11
N TYR A 78 -22.69 -31.84 3.63
CA TYR A 78 -22.96 -31.41 2.24
C TYR A 78 -22.38 -30.01 1.98
N TYR A 79 -22.71 -29.02 2.81
CA TYR A 79 -22.24 -27.65 2.60
C TYR A 79 -20.72 -27.50 2.80
N GLU A 80 -20.11 -28.31 3.67
CA GLU A 80 -18.64 -28.37 3.81
C GLU A 80 -17.97 -28.96 2.56
N ALA A 81 -18.52 -30.07 2.03
CA ALA A 81 -18.05 -30.66 0.77
C ALA A 81 -18.25 -29.71 -0.42
N LEU A 82 -19.38 -28.99 -0.46
CA LEU A 82 -19.67 -28.00 -1.50
C LEU A 82 -18.63 -26.88 -1.51
N LYS A 83 -18.30 -26.33 -0.33
CA LYS A 83 -17.25 -25.30 -0.19
C LYS A 83 -15.88 -25.80 -0.65
N ILE A 84 -15.52 -27.05 -0.35
CA ILE A 84 -14.27 -27.66 -0.82
C ILE A 84 -14.29 -27.81 -2.34
N THR A 85 -15.41 -28.26 -2.90
CA THR A 85 -15.59 -28.46 -4.35
C THR A 85 -15.50 -27.14 -5.10
N GLU A 86 -16.09 -26.06 -4.60
CA GLU A 86 -15.96 -24.70 -5.18
C GLU A 86 -14.50 -24.22 -5.17
N LYS A 87 -13.77 -24.45 -4.07
CA LYS A 87 -12.35 -24.12 -3.98
C LYS A 87 -11.53 -24.92 -5.01
N LEU A 88 -11.71 -26.23 -5.05
CA LEU A 88 -11.01 -27.11 -6.00
C LEU A 88 -11.35 -26.76 -7.45
N ARG A 89 -12.61 -26.42 -7.74
CA ARG A 89 -13.02 -25.92 -9.07
C ARG A 89 -12.23 -24.68 -9.48
N SER A 90 -12.09 -23.71 -8.57
CA SER A 90 -11.29 -22.51 -8.84
C SER A 90 -9.82 -22.83 -9.02
N GLU A 91 -9.25 -23.75 -8.23
CA GLU A 91 -7.84 -24.17 -8.35
C GLU A 91 -7.59 -24.91 -9.66
N THR A 92 -8.47 -25.83 -10.05
CA THR A 92 -8.40 -26.53 -11.34
C THR A 92 -8.49 -25.56 -12.50
N GLN A 93 -9.39 -24.57 -12.45
CA GLN A 93 -9.49 -23.54 -13.50
C GLN A 93 -8.19 -22.72 -13.62
N LYS A 94 -7.56 -22.38 -12.49
CA LYS A 94 -6.24 -21.71 -12.50
C LYS A 94 -5.16 -22.60 -13.10
N ALA A 95 -5.11 -23.88 -12.72
CA ALA A 95 -4.16 -24.84 -13.27
C ALA A 95 -4.34 -25.06 -14.79
N VAL A 96 -5.58 -25.04 -15.29
CA VAL A 96 -5.87 -25.05 -16.74
C VAL A 96 -5.28 -23.83 -17.43
N GLN A 97 -5.47 -22.63 -16.87
CA GLN A 97 -4.92 -21.39 -17.44
C GLN A 97 -3.40 -21.40 -17.46
N GLU A 98 -2.76 -21.89 -16.39
CA GLU A 98 -1.30 -22.05 -16.29
C GLU A 98 -0.77 -23.04 -17.33
N TYR A 99 -1.42 -24.20 -17.47
CA TYR A 99 -1.08 -25.18 -18.50
C TYR A 99 -1.21 -24.60 -19.92
N GLN A 100 -2.32 -23.93 -20.21
CA GLN A 100 -2.54 -23.28 -21.52
C GLN A 100 -1.46 -22.23 -21.82
N LYS A 101 -1.08 -21.42 -20.82
CA LYS A 101 -0.01 -20.43 -20.95
C LYS A 101 1.34 -21.09 -21.20
N ALA A 102 1.70 -22.13 -20.45
CA ALA A 102 2.94 -22.88 -20.64
C ALA A 102 2.99 -23.55 -22.02
N TYR A 103 1.88 -24.15 -22.45
CA TYR A 103 1.75 -24.80 -23.74
C TYR A 103 1.87 -23.81 -24.91
N SER A 104 1.23 -22.64 -24.78
CA SER A 104 1.37 -21.56 -25.78
C SER A 104 2.82 -21.12 -25.92
N LEU A 105 3.55 -20.94 -24.82
CA LEU A 105 4.97 -20.57 -24.85
C LEU A 105 5.83 -21.63 -25.54
N TYR A 106 5.60 -22.90 -25.22
CA TYR A 106 6.30 -24.03 -25.85
C TYR A 106 6.01 -24.09 -27.35
N LYS A 107 4.74 -23.91 -27.75
CA LYS A 107 4.32 -23.89 -29.15
C LYS A 107 5.00 -22.75 -29.92
N THR A 108 4.99 -21.53 -29.38
CA THR A 108 5.68 -20.38 -30.01
C THR A 108 7.19 -20.58 -30.12
N ALA A 109 7.83 -21.20 -29.11
CA ALA A 109 9.25 -21.52 -29.17
C ALA A 109 9.58 -22.54 -30.28
N LYS A 110 8.72 -23.56 -30.45
CA LYS A 110 8.82 -24.51 -31.56
C LYS A 110 8.60 -23.88 -32.93
N GLU A 111 7.62 -22.99 -33.06
CA GLU A 111 7.37 -22.24 -34.30
C GLU A 111 8.57 -21.35 -34.64
N THR A 112 9.19 -20.72 -33.64
CA THR A 112 10.41 -19.91 -33.82
C THR A 112 11.57 -20.77 -34.35
N LEU A 113 11.78 -21.96 -33.78
CA LEU A 113 12.80 -22.88 -34.27
C LEU A 113 12.50 -23.33 -35.71
N SER A 114 11.26 -23.69 -36.02
CA SER A 114 10.88 -24.12 -37.37
C SER A 114 11.06 -23.01 -38.41
N VAL A 115 10.73 -21.76 -38.08
CA VAL A 115 11.00 -20.61 -38.95
C VAL A 115 12.49 -20.37 -39.11
N ALA A 116 13.29 -20.51 -38.05
CA ALA A 116 14.74 -20.42 -38.14
C ALA A 116 15.31 -21.51 -39.07
N GLU A 117 14.90 -22.77 -38.90
CA GLU A 117 15.32 -23.92 -39.72
C GLU A 117 14.97 -23.73 -41.21
N ASN A 118 13.77 -23.24 -41.52
CA ASN A 118 13.32 -23.05 -42.91
C ASN A 118 14.01 -21.88 -43.63
N ASN A 119 14.52 -20.89 -42.90
CA ASN A 119 15.24 -19.74 -43.45
C ASN A 119 16.75 -19.99 -43.60
N LEU A 120 17.23 -21.14 -43.12
CA LEU A 120 18.63 -21.55 -43.19
C LEU A 120 18.87 -22.35 -44.48
N SER A 121 19.46 -21.69 -45.48
CA SER A 121 19.99 -22.33 -46.69
C SER A 121 21.49 -22.08 -46.81
N GLY A 122 22.32 -23.12 -46.61
CA GLY A 122 23.78 -23.05 -46.72
C GLY A 122 24.54 -23.24 -45.40
N GLU A 123 25.80 -22.78 -45.34
CA GLU A 123 26.63 -22.85 -44.13
C GLU A 123 26.03 -21.97 -43.02
N ILE A 124 25.94 -22.53 -41.80
CA ILE A 124 25.33 -21.88 -40.64
C ILE A 124 26.35 -20.92 -40.00
N PRO A 125 26.13 -19.60 -40.01
CA PRO A 125 27.03 -18.66 -39.33
C PRO A 125 27.06 -18.91 -37.82
N ASP A 126 28.18 -18.65 -37.15
CA ASP A 126 28.35 -18.89 -35.70
C ASP A 126 27.26 -18.22 -34.84
N VAL A 127 26.83 -17.01 -35.21
CA VAL A 127 25.74 -16.26 -34.54
C VAL A 127 24.39 -17.02 -34.62
N TRP A 128 24.14 -17.75 -35.71
CA TRP A 128 22.96 -18.58 -35.87
C TRP A 128 23.04 -19.87 -35.05
N GLN A 129 24.23 -20.43 -34.87
CA GLN A 129 24.42 -21.59 -33.99
C GLN A 129 24.11 -21.25 -32.53
N GLU A 130 24.57 -20.09 -32.05
CA GLU A 130 24.26 -19.60 -30.70
C GLU A 130 22.75 -19.34 -30.52
N HIS A 131 22.11 -18.71 -31.53
CA HIS A 131 20.67 -18.46 -31.53
C HIS A 131 19.87 -19.77 -31.48
N MET A 132 20.27 -20.78 -32.24
CA MET A 132 19.60 -22.08 -32.30
C MET A 132 19.80 -22.86 -30.99
N SER A 133 21.01 -22.86 -30.43
CA SER A 133 21.30 -23.43 -29.12
C SER A 133 20.45 -22.80 -28.00
N THR A 134 20.33 -21.47 -28.02
CA THR A 134 19.48 -20.71 -27.10
C THR A 134 18.00 -21.08 -27.28
N THR A 135 17.53 -21.19 -28.52
CA THR A 135 16.14 -21.55 -28.84
C THR A 135 15.81 -22.99 -28.41
N ILE A 136 16.72 -23.94 -28.64
CA ILE A 136 16.59 -25.33 -28.18
C ILE A 136 16.53 -25.39 -26.65
N THR A 137 17.40 -24.64 -25.97
CA THR A 137 17.36 -24.53 -24.50
C THR A 137 16.01 -24.00 -24.02
N LYS A 138 15.47 -22.97 -24.67
CA LYS A 138 14.14 -22.41 -24.38
C LYS A 138 13.01 -23.40 -24.65
N ILE A 139 13.09 -24.21 -25.71
CA ILE A 139 12.13 -25.29 -26.00
C ILE A 139 12.17 -26.35 -24.89
N ASN A 140 13.36 -26.77 -24.46
CA ASN A 140 13.52 -27.75 -23.38
C ASN A 140 12.97 -27.22 -22.05
N MET A 141 13.28 -25.97 -21.69
CA MET A 141 12.75 -25.31 -20.50
C MET A 141 11.22 -25.19 -20.55
N SER A 142 10.66 -24.71 -21.67
CA SER A 142 9.21 -24.57 -21.83
C SER A 142 8.50 -25.92 -21.85
N LYS A 143 9.10 -26.98 -22.43
CA LYS A 143 8.56 -28.34 -22.33
C LYS A 143 8.49 -28.84 -20.90
N LYS A 144 9.54 -28.62 -20.11
CA LYS A 144 9.54 -28.95 -18.68
C LYS A 144 8.44 -28.20 -17.91
N MET A 145 8.22 -26.92 -18.24
CA MET A 145 7.13 -26.14 -17.65
C MET A 145 5.75 -26.70 -18.02
N VAL A 146 5.55 -27.11 -19.28
CA VAL A 146 4.33 -27.78 -19.73
C VAL A 146 4.08 -29.05 -18.95
N ASP A 147 5.09 -29.91 -18.82
CA ASP A 147 4.95 -31.19 -18.10
C ASP A 147 4.58 -30.98 -16.64
N GLN A 148 5.20 -30.01 -15.99
CA GLN A 148 4.89 -29.67 -14.60
C GLN A 148 3.47 -29.09 -14.44
N ALA A 149 3.05 -28.21 -15.36
CA ALA A 149 1.73 -27.62 -15.35
C ALA A 149 0.63 -28.66 -15.67
N GLU A 150 0.91 -29.58 -16.59
CA GLU A 150 0.02 -30.69 -16.94
C GLU A 150 -0.20 -31.62 -15.75
N GLU A 151 0.86 -31.99 -15.04
CA GLU A 151 0.76 -32.83 -13.86
C GLU A 151 -0.03 -32.14 -12.74
N ASN A 152 0.23 -30.86 -12.48
CA ASN A 152 -0.55 -30.09 -11.51
C ASN A 152 -2.04 -30.02 -11.89
N HIS A 153 -2.34 -29.72 -13.16
CA HIS A 153 -3.71 -29.72 -13.67
C HIS A 153 -4.39 -31.09 -13.51
N ARG A 154 -3.69 -32.19 -13.80
CA ARG A 154 -4.19 -33.56 -13.65
C ARG A 154 -4.52 -33.89 -12.19
N GLN A 155 -3.61 -33.57 -11.27
CA GLN A 155 -3.83 -33.77 -9.83
C GLN A 155 -5.03 -32.97 -9.32
N LYS A 156 -5.10 -31.67 -9.67
CA LYS A 156 -6.22 -30.80 -9.26
C LYS A 156 -7.57 -31.25 -9.83
N THR A 157 -7.58 -31.75 -11.06
CA THR A 157 -8.78 -32.31 -11.67
C THR A 157 -9.25 -33.57 -10.93
N ALA A 158 -8.34 -34.46 -10.57
CA ALA A 158 -8.69 -35.67 -9.80
C ALA A 158 -9.24 -35.34 -8.41
N GLU A 159 -8.62 -34.39 -7.70
CA GLU A 159 -9.13 -33.89 -6.40
C GLU A 159 -10.54 -33.30 -6.54
N PHE A 160 -10.74 -32.46 -7.56
CA PHE A 160 -12.04 -31.85 -7.86
C PHE A 160 -13.12 -32.89 -8.13
N GLN A 161 -12.84 -33.87 -9.01
CA GLN A 161 -13.78 -34.95 -9.34
C GLN A 161 -14.16 -35.77 -8.11
N SER A 162 -13.18 -36.16 -7.28
CA SER A 162 -13.46 -36.91 -6.04
C SER A 162 -14.32 -36.11 -5.06
N SER A 163 -14.12 -34.79 -4.96
CA SER A 163 -14.95 -33.91 -4.13
C SER A 163 -16.36 -33.74 -4.68
N GLU A 164 -16.51 -33.66 -6.00
CA GLU A 164 -17.80 -33.57 -6.69
C GLU A 164 -18.64 -34.84 -6.50
N GLU A 165 -18.03 -36.02 -6.63
CA GLU A 165 -18.66 -37.31 -6.33
C GLU A 165 -19.20 -37.37 -4.89
N ARG A 166 -18.39 -36.90 -3.93
CA ARG A 166 -18.82 -36.81 -2.52
C ARG A 166 -20.00 -35.86 -2.34
N CYS A 167 -20.03 -34.74 -3.05
CA CYS A 167 -21.18 -33.83 -3.02
C CYS A 167 -22.45 -34.49 -3.56
N LEU A 168 -22.36 -35.24 -4.66
CA LEU A 168 -23.49 -35.96 -5.24
C LEU A 168 -24.05 -37.01 -4.28
N ILE A 169 -23.18 -37.75 -3.58
CA ILE A 169 -23.60 -38.71 -2.54
C ILE A 169 -24.36 -37.99 -1.42
N PHE A 170 -23.81 -36.89 -0.90
CA PHE A 170 -24.48 -36.12 0.14
C PHE A 170 -25.78 -35.47 -0.32
N GLU A 171 -25.86 -34.99 -1.56
CA GLU A 171 -27.07 -34.41 -2.13
C GLU A 171 -28.21 -35.43 -2.16
N LYS A 172 -27.89 -36.67 -2.56
CA LYS A 172 -28.84 -37.78 -2.56
C LYS A 172 -29.30 -38.14 -1.15
N ASP A 173 -28.36 -38.38 -0.23
CA ASP A 173 -28.65 -38.95 1.09
C ASP A 173 -29.26 -37.92 2.04
N LEU A 174 -28.93 -36.64 1.87
CA LEU A 174 -29.30 -35.55 2.79
C LEU A 174 -30.33 -34.59 2.19
N LYS A 175 -30.88 -34.87 1.01
CA LYS A 175 -31.80 -34.00 0.23
C LYS A 175 -32.81 -33.24 1.08
N LYS A 176 -33.57 -33.94 1.92
CA LYS A 176 -34.62 -33.33 2.77
C LYS A 176 -34.07 -32.33 3.80
N TYR A 177 -32.86 -32.57 4.30
CA TYR A 177 -32.22 -31.69 5.28
C TYR A 177 -31.61 -30.48 4.59
N ILE A 178 -31.00 -30.68 3.42
CA ILE A 178 -30.44 -29.61 2.57
C ILE A 178 -31.53 -28.58 2.22
N ILE A 179 -32.67 -29.03 1.70
CA ILE A 179 -33.79 -28.15 1.33
C ILE A 179 -34.29 -27.34 2.53
N LYS A 180 -34.42 -27.98 3.70
CA LYS A 180 -34.92 -27.30 4.91
C LYS A 180 -33.91 -26.34 5.54
N SER A 181 -32.62 -26.61 5.41
CA SER A 181 -31.56 -25.76 5.97
C SER A 181 -31.05 -24.68 4.99
N GLN A 182 -31.42 -24.76 3.71
CA GLN A 182 -31.02 -23.81 2.67
C GLN A 182 -31.17 -22.33 3.07
N PRO A 183 -32.30 -21.87 3.66
CA PRO A 183 -32.43 -20.46 4.07
C PRO A 183 -31.37 -20.01 5.09
N TYR A 184 -30.91 -20.92 5.96
CA TYR A 184 -29.83 -20.62 6.91
C TYR A 184 -28.50 -20.42 6.20
N TYR A 185 -28.13 -21.31 5.28
CA TYR A 185 -26.84 -21.24 4.60
C TYR A 185 -26.78 -20.06 3.61
N GLU A 186 -27.87 -19.76 2.90
CA GLU A 186 -27.97 -18.59 2.02
C GLU A 186 -27.83 -17.28 2.79
N GLU A 187 -28.58 -17.12 3.90
CA GLU A 187 -28.46 -15.91 4.72
C GLU A 187 -27.09 -15.82 5.38
N LYS A 188 -26.55 -16.93 5.89
CA LYS A 188 -25.18 -16.97 6.44
C LYS A 188 -24.16 -16.52 5.40
N ASN A 189 -24.27 -16.98 4.16
CA ASN A 189 -23.38 -16.56 3.08
C ASN A 189 -23.52 -15.06 2.77
N ARG A 190 -24.76 -14.58 2.62
CA ARG A 190 -25.03 -13.14 2.40
C ARG A 190 -24.44 -12.27 3.49
N TRP A 191 -24.65 -12.63 4.76
CA TRP A 191 -24.08 -11.88 5.89
C TRP A 191 -22.55 -11.97 5.92
N ASN A 192 -21.96 -13.13 5.62
CA ASN A 192 -20.50 -13.27 5.55
C ASN A 192 -19.91 -12.36 4.47
N VAL A 193 -20.47 -12.34 3.26
CA VAL A 193 -20.01 -11.45 2.18
C VAL A 193 -20.13 -9.98 2.60
N GLN A 194 -21.26 -9.58 3.18
CA GLN A 194 -21.47 -8.20 3.61
C GLN A 194 -20.51 -7.77 4.72
N THR A 195 -20.32 -8.61 5.75
CA THR A 195 -19.43 -8.32 6.87
C THR A 195 -17.96 -8.36 6.46
N GLU A 196 -17.58 -9.22 5.52
CA GLU A 196 -16.23 -9.25 4.98
C GLU A 196 -15.91 -7.98 4.17
N ALA A 197 -16.86 -7.50 3.36
CA ALA A 197 -16.72 -6.23 2.65
C ALA A 197 -16.57 -5.04 3.63
N GLN A 198 -17.36 -5.02 4.71
CA GLN A 198 -17.25 -3.99 5.75
C GLN A 198 -15.92 -4.03 6.49
N LYS A 199 -15.39 -5.22 6.82
CA LYS A 199 -14.05 -5.37 7.40
C LYS A 199 -12.96 -4.87 6.45
N ALA A 200 -13.03 -5.25 5.17
CA ALA A 200 -12.07 -4.78 4.18
C ALA A 200 -12.06 -3.25 4.08
N ARG A 201 -13.23 -2.61 4.17
CA ARG A 201 -13.34 -1.14 4.22
C ARG A 201 -12.73 -0.55 5.50
N ILE A 202 -12.96 -1.17 6.65
CA ILE A 202 -12.32 -0.76 7.92
C ILE A 202 -10.80 -0.87 7.80
N ASP A 203 -10.28 -1.99 7.29
CA ASP A 203 -8.84 -2.21 7.11
C ASP A 203 -8.23 -1.18 6.16
N GLU A 204 -8.93 -0.84 5.07
CA GLU A 204 -8.51 0.20 4.13
C GLU A 204 -8.45 1.58 4.79
N LEU A 205 -9.48 1.96 5.56
CA LEU A 205 -9.53 3.22 6.29
C LEU A 205 -8.46 3.31 7.38
N GLU A 206 -8.17 2.21 8.08
CA GLU A 206 -7.09 2.16 9.08
C GLU A 206 -5.70 2.35 8.46
N ARG A 207 -5.47 1.75 7.28
CA ARG A 207 -4.24 1.98 6.51
C ARG A 207 -4.14 3.42 6.05
N ALA A 208 -5.18 3.95 5.41
CA ALA A 208 -5.20 5.34 4.93
C ALA A 208 -4.99 6.35 6.07
N LEU A 209 -5.62 6.13 7.23
CA LEU A 209 -5.43 6.94 8.43
C LEU A 209 -3.98 6.87 8.94
N THR A 210 -3.39 5.68 8.93
CA THR A 210 -1.98 5.49 9.32
C THR A 210 -1.05 6.26 8.37
N ASP A 211 -1.27 6.17 7.07
CA ASP A 211 -0.48 6.86 6.04
C ASP A 211 -0.63 8.39 6.15
N ALA A 212 -1.84 8.89 6.41
CA ALA A 212 -2.09 10.31 6.66
C ALA A 212 -1.37 10.81 7.92
N LYS A 213 -1.38 10.01 9.00
CA LYS A 213 -0.64 10.31 10.25
C LYS A 213 0.87 10.31 10.05
N VAL A 214 1.40 9.41 9.22
CA VAL A 214 2.83 9.42 8.83
C VAL A 214 3.15 10.69 8.04
N THR A 215 2.34 11.02 7.04
CA THR A 215 2.50 12.24 6.22
C THR A 215 2.48 13.52 7.07
N TYR A 216 1.56 13.60 8.04
CA TYR A 216 1.48 14.73 8.97
C TYR A 216 2.75 14.85 9.82
N LYS A 217 3.26 13.74 10.35
CA LYS A 217 4.50 13.72 11.15
C LYS A 217 5.72 14.11 10.31
N GLU A 218 5.79 13.67 9.06
CA GLU A 218 6.85 14.05 8.14
C GLU A 218 6.83 15.54 7.82
N ALA A 219 5.66 16.10 7.49
CA ALA A 219 5.50 17.53 7.23
C ALA A 219 5.92 18.37 8.45
N MET A 220 5.50 17.97 9.65
CA MET A 220 5.95 18.60 10.90
C MET A 220 7.47 18.56 11.10
N LYS A 221 8.10 17.41 10.83
CA LYS A 221 9.56 17.27 10.92
C LYS A 221 10.27 18.15 9.89
N ASN A 222 9.74 18.22 8.67
CA ASN A 222 10.30 19.06 7.62
C ASN A 222 10.19 20.56 7.97
N LEU A 223 9.05 21.00 8.50
CA LEU A 223 8.89 22.37 9.01
C LEU A 223 9.89 22.70 10.13
N SER A 224 10.10 21.78 11.06
CA SER A 224 11.11 21.94 12.13
C SER A 224 12.52 22.10 11.55
N ASN A 225 12.90 21.26 10.58
CA ASN A 225 14.22 21.32 9.94
C ASN A 225 14.42 22.61 9.15
N ILE A 226 13.40 23.06 8.40
CA ILE A 226 13.45 24.31 7.64
C ILE A 226 13.60 25.50 8.61
N SER A 227 12.82 25.50 9.70
CA SER A 227 12.91 26.52 10.74
C SER A 227 14.32 26.58 11.36
N GLU A 228 14.89 25.43 11.74
CA GLU A 228 16.25 25.34 12.28
C GLU A 228 17.30 25.89 11.30
N GLN A 229 17.22 25.53 10.01
CA GLN A 229 18.12 26.05 8.97
C GLN A 229 18.04 27.57 8.82
N ILE A 230 16.82 28.14 8.85
CA ILE A 230 16.62 29.60 8.76
C ILE A 230 17.23 30.27 10.00
N HIS A 231 17.01 29.72 11.20
CA HIS A 231 17.59 30.24 12.43
C HIS A 231 19.12 30.15 12.46
N GLU A 232 19.70 29.05 11.98
CA GLU A 232 21.16 28.87 11.87
C GLU A 232 21.77 29.89 10.90
N LYS A 233 21.16 30.07 9.72
CA LYS A 233 21.61 31.05 8.72
C LYS A 233 21.59 32.47 9.27
N ARG A 234 20.48 32.90 9.88
CA ARG A 234 20.34 34.21 10.54
C ARG A 234 21.35 34.39 11.68
N SER A 235 21.64 33.33 12.43
CA SER A 235 22.64 33.35 13.52
C SER A 235 24.07 33.47 12.99
N ALA A 236 24.39 32.81 11.88
CA ALA A 236 25.70 32.89 11.23
C ALA A 236 25.95 34.29 10.62
N GLU A 237 24.94 34.89 9.98
CA GLU A 237 24.99 36.25 9.45
C GLU A 237 25.23 37.28 10.57
N LYS A 238 24.52 37.16 11.70
CA LYS A 238 24.73 38.01 12.89
C LYS A 238 26.13 37.83 13.52
N ARG A 239 26.74 36.65 13.42
CA ARG A 239 28.13 36.39 13.88
C ARG A 239 29.17 36.94 12.89
N GLY A 240 28.89 36.90 11.59
CA GLY A 240 29.74 37.48 10.54
C GLY A 240 29.81 39.01 10.61
N LEU A 241 28.68 39.69 10.89
CA LEU A 241 28.62 41.14 11.04
C LEU A 241 29.40 41.69 12.25
N LYS A 242 29.64 40.88 13.29
CA LYS A 242 30.40 41.29 14.49
C LYS A 242 31.93 41.28 14.32
N LYS A 243 32.46 40.96 13.13
CA LYS A 243 33.90 40.78 12.90
C LYS A 243 34.58 41.89 12.07
N SER A 244 34.03 43.11 12.04
CA SER A 244 34.73 44.31 11.58
C SER A 244 34.53 45.44 12.61
N PRO A 245 35.63 45.91 13.23
CA PRO A 245 36.29 47.08 12.66
C PRO A 245 37.80 46.88 12.52
N SER A 246 38.27 47.12 11.30
CA SER A 246 39.65 47.49 11.01
C SER A 246 40.03 48.73 11.84
N ARG A 247 40.92 48.54 12.83
CA ARG A 247 41.54 49.64 13.56
C ARG A 247 42.58 50.29 12.65
N GLU A 248 42.22 51.39 12.03
CA GLU A 248 43.18 52.24 11.32
C GLU A 248 44.07 52.99 12.32
N SER A 249 45.35 53.09 11.96
CA SER A 249 46.39 53.82 12.69
C SER A 249 46.02 55.30 12.83
N GLY A 250 45.84 55.76 14.06
CA GLY A 250 45.76 57.19 14.39
C GLY A 250 47.16 57.76 14.55
N VAL A 251 47.60 58.51 13.53
CA VAL A 251 48.82 59.32 13.48
C VAL A 251 48.79 60.47 14.50
N GLY A 252 49.95 60.77 15.07
CA GLY A 252 50.16 61.87 16.01
C GLY A 252 50.09 63.25 15.35
N SER A 253 49.74 64.24 16.17
CA SER A 253 50.14 65.63 15.99
C SER A 253 50.35 66.25 17.37
N GLU A 254 51.62 66.36 17.69
CA GLU A 254 52.19 67.19 18.75
C GLU A 254 52.11 68.68 18.38
N ASN A 255 51.78 69.55 19.35
CA ASN A 255 52.50 70.81 19.58
C ASN A 255 52.02 71.55 20.86
N PRO A 256 52.79 72.52 21.39
CA PRO A 256 53.26 72.48 22.77
C PRO A 256 52.76 73.67 23.62
N ASN A 257 52.94 73.51 24.94
CA ASN A 257 53.15 74.52 25.98
C ASN A 257 53.16 76.01 25.56
N ASP A 258 52.43 76.84 26.31
CA ASP A 258 53.08 77.69 27.33
C ASP A 258 52.09 78.41 28.27
N TYR A 259 52.34 78.27 29.59
CA TYR A 259 52.29 79.29 30.67
C TYR A 259 50.95 80.03 30.97
N VAL A 260 50.52 80.38 32.20
CA VAL A 260 51.14 80.57 33.52
C VAL A 260 50.06 80.36 34.61
N GLU A 261 50.49 79.77 35.71
CA GLU A 261 50.10 79.93 37.13
C GLU A 261 49.37 81.24 37.53
N SER A 262 48.31 81.14 38.37
CA SER A 262 48.20 81.72 39.73
C SER A 262 46.78 82.18 40.17
N LEU A 263 46.37 81.59 41.31
CA LEU A 263 45.68 82.17 42.48
C LEU A 263 44.36 82.96 42.34
N ASN A 264 43.27 82.37 42.87
CA ASN A 264 42.70 82.71 44.18
C ASN A 264 41.80 81.59 44.70
#